data_AF-A2C1G3-F1
#
_entry.id   AF-A2C1G3-F1
#
_cell.length_a   1.000
_cell.length_b   1.000
_cell.length_c   1.000
_cell.angle_alpha   90.00
_cell.angle_beta   90.00
_cell.angle_gamma   90.00
#
_symmetry.space_group_name_H-M   'P 1'
#
loop_
_entity.id
_entity.type
_entity.pdbx_description
1 polymer ?
#
loop_
_entity_poly.entity_id
_entity_poly.type
_entity_poly.pdbx_seq_one_letter_code
_entity_poly.pdbx_strand_id
1 'polypeptide(L)' 'MSTSKREEVSSHLRYIRQELRDLDQMLGQYGLLPELSELKEVYNSLDALHQLLSGKVKKKPKPEFDD' A
#
# COMPACT_ATOMS: atom_id res chain seq x y z
N MET A 1 20.31 6.34 11.86
CA MET A 1 18.96 6.18 11.28
C MET A 1 17.98 6.16 12.45
N SER A 2 17.35 7.31 12.75
CA SER A 2 16.56 7.50 13.97
C SER A 2 15.41 6.50 14.08
N THR A 3 15.27 5.91 15.26
CA THR A 3 14.19 5.01 15.71
C THR A 3 12.80 5.42 15.20
N SER A 4 12.56 6.73 15.11
CA SER A 4 11.34 7.35 14.61
C SER A 4 10.91 6.93 13.18
N LYS A 5 11.84 6.81 12.21
CA LYS A 5 11.46 6.38 10.84
C LYS A 5 11.02 4.92 10.78
N ARG A 6 11.60 4.07 11.63
CA ARG A 6 11.26 2.65 11.70
C ARG A 6 9.86 2.46 12.30
N GLU A 7 9.52 3.27 13.29
CA GLU A 7 8.18 3.29 13.90
C GLU A 7 7.13 3.80 12.91
N GLU A 8 7.42 4.86 12.16
CA GLU A 8 6.55 5.41 11.12
C GLU A 8 6.24 4.39 10.01
N VAL A 9 7.28 3.69 9.52
CA VAL A 9 7.13 2.60 8.54
C VAL A 9 6.31 1.44 9.12
N SER A 10 6.53 1.10 10.39
CA SER A 10 5.78 0.04 11.06
C SER A 10 4.31 0.41 11.24
N SER A 11 4.02 1.69 11.50
CA SER A 11 2.66 2.23 11.58
C SER A 11 1.94 2.16 10.23
N HIS A 12 2.60 2.59 9.15
CA HIS A 12 2.06 2.48 7.79
C HIS A 12 1.80 1.02 7.39
N LEU A 13 2.72 0.10 7.68
CA LEU A 13 2.51 -1.33 7.43
C LEU A 13 1.34 -1.90 8.22
N ARG A 14 1.10 -1.41 9.44
CA ARG A 14 -0.05 -1.81 10.24
C ARG A 14 -1.35 -1.32 9.61
N TYR A 15 -1.37 -0.08 9.11
CA TYR A 15 -2.52 0.50 8.42
C TYR A 15 -2.88 -0.26 7.15
N ILE A 16 -1.90 -0.49 6.27
CA ILE A 16 -2.08 -1.26 5.02
C ILE A 16 -2.65 -2.66 5.28
N ARG A 17 -2.15 -3.34 6.33
CA ARG A 17 -2.68 -4.66 6.71
C ARG A 17 -4.11 -4.61 7.24
N GLN A 18 -4.53 -3.48 7.81
CA GLN A 18 -5.91 -3.30 8.24
C GLN A 18 -6.81 -3.10 7.03
N GLU A 19 -6.42 -2.20 6.13
CA GLU A 19 -7.15 -1.91 4.90
C GLU A 19 -7.35 -3.16 4.03
N LEU A 20 -6.29 -3.97 3.85
CA LEU A 20 -6.39 -5.27 3.16
C LEU A 20 -7.37 -6.24 3.83
N ARG A 21 -7.48 -6.23 5.17
CA ARG A 21 -8.45 -7.06 5.89
C ARG A 21 -9.87 -6.55 5.74
N ASP A 22 -10.04 -5.23 5.70
CA ASP A 22 -11.35 -4.62 5.49
C ASP A 22 -11.86 -4.93 4.08
N LEU A 23 -10.98 -4.88 3.05
CA LEU A 23 -11.32 -5.28 1.68
C LEU A 23 -11.65 -6.79 1.58
N ASP A 24 -10.87 -7.65 2.24
CA ASP A 24 -11.12 -9.09 2.28
C ASP A 24 -12.46 -9.43 2.97
N GLN A 25 -12.77 -8.75 4.08
CA GLN A 25 -14.06 -8.88 4.76
C GLN A 25 -15.19 -8.35 3.90
N MET A 26 -14.99 -7.23 3.22
CA MET A 26 -16.00 -6.67 2.32
C MET A 26 -16.37 -7.65 1.20
N LEU A 27 -15.35 -8.29 0.62
CA LEU A 27 -15.53 -9.33 -0.39
C LEU A 27 -16.16 -10.60 0.19
N GLY A 28 -15.66 -11.09 1.32
CA GLY A 28 -16.08 -12.37 1.90
C GLY A 28 -17.46 -12.33 2.58
N GLN A 29 -17.82 -11.21 3.21
CA GLN A 29 -19.08 -11.06 3.97
C GLN A 29 -20.20 -10.48 3.12
N TYR A 30 -19.89 -9.52 2.25
CA TYR A 30 -20.90 -8.78 1.49
C TYR A 30 -20.86 -9.06 -0.01
N GLY A 31 -19.87 -9.83 -0.49
CA GLY A 31 -19.70 -10.12 -1.92
C GLY A 31 -19.32 -8.88 -2.74
N LEU A 32 -18.85 -7.81 -2.07
CA LEU A 32 -18.54 -6.55 -2.69
C LEU A 32 -17.07 -6.53 -3.11
N LEU A 33 -16.84 -6.34 -4.41
CA LEU A 33 -15.50 -6.20 -4.94
C LEU A 33 -14.94 -4.82 -4.55
N PRO A 34 -13.68 -4.76 -4.07
CA PRO A 34 -13.00 -3.49 -3.84
C PRO A 34 -12.81 -2.72 -5.15
N GLU A 35 -12.85 -1.40 -5.06
CA GLU A 35 -12.65 -0.54 -6.21
C GLU A 35 -11.21 -0.62 -6.71
N LEU A 36 -11.02 -0.48 -8.03
CA LEU A 36 -9.69 -0.55 -8.62
C LEU A 36 -8.77 0.56 -8.07
N SER A 37 -9.33 1.72 -7.71
CA SER A 37 -8.61 2.82 -7.09
C SER A 37 -8.06 2.45 -5.71
N GLU A 38 -8.86 1.79 -4.87
CA GLU A 38 -8.46 1.36 -3.52
C GLU A 38 -7.30 0.37 -3.59
N LEU A 39 -7.40 -0.62 -4.49
CA LEU A 39 -6.33 -1.58 -4.74
C LEU A 39 -5.04 -0.92 -5.24
N LYS A 40 -5.16 0.08 -6.12
CA LYS A 40 -4.01 0.87 -6.61
C LYS A 40 -3.35 1.66 -5.49
N GLU A 41 -4.11 2.25 -4.58
CA GLU A 41 -3.60 3.00 -3.44
C GLU A 41 -2.83 2.10 -2.45
N VAL A 42 -3.40 0.94 -2.12
CA VAL A 42 -2.73 -0.09 -1.29
C VAL A 42 -1.43 -0.56 -1.94
N TYR A 43 -1.46 -0.85 -3.24
CA TYR A 43 -0.29 -1.27 -3.99
C TYR A 43 0.80 -0.19 -4.01
N ASN A 44 0.44 1.06 -4.32
CA ASN A 44 1.38 2.18 -4.37
C ASN A 44 2.02 2.43 -2.99
N SER A 45 1.23 2.30 -1.92
CA SER A 45 1.73 2.46 -0.55
C SER A 45 2.72 1.35 -0.18
N LEU A 46 2.42 0.09 -0.54
CA LEU A 46 3.35 -1.03 -0.35
C LEU A 46 4.62 -0.89 -1.18
N ASP A 47 4.50 -0.49 -2.44
CA ASP A 47 5.65 -0.30 -3.33
C ASP A 47 6.55 0.84 -2.82
N ALA A 48 5.98 1.95 -2.36
CA ALA A 48 6.75 3.03 -1.75
C ALA A 48 7.53 2.57 -0.51
N LEU A 49 6.92 1.77 0.37
CA LEU A 49 7.61 1.18 1.52
C LEU A 49 8.71 0.21 1.09
N HIS A 50 8.46 -0.60 0.07
CA HIS A 50 9.44 -1.52 -0.47
C HIS A 50 10.63 -0.79 -1.13
N GLN A 51 10.39 0.28 -1.88
CA GLN A 51 11.42 1.16 -2.43
C GLN A 51 12.27 1.80 -1.33
N LEU A 52 11.63 2.24 -0.24
CA LEU A 52 12.29 2.84 0.91
C LEU A 52 13.20 1.83 1.64
N LEU A 53 12.77 0.57 1.79
CA LEU A 53 13.56 -0.51 2.40
C LEU A 53 14.68 -1.03 1.50
N SER A 54 14.43 -1.13 0.19
CA SER A 54 15.39 -1.67 -0.77
C SER A 54 16.49 -0.67 -1.15
N GLY A 55 16.42 0.58 -0.66
CA GLY A 55 17.37 1.66 -0.98
C GLY A 55 17.33 2.10 -2.45
N LYS A 56 16.42 1.53 -3.24
CA LYS A 56 16.19 1.84 -4.64
C LYS A 56 15.15 2.94 -4.71
N VAL A 57 15.54 4.17 -4.41
CA VAL A 57 14.76 5.36 -4.79
C VAL A 57 14.87 5.50 -6.31
N LYS A 58 14.22 4.61 -7.06
CA LYS A 58 14.02 4.81 -8.49
C LYS A 58 12.95 5.89 -8.59
N LYS A 59 13.37 7.10 -9.01
CA LYS A 59 12.46 8.18 -9.41
C LYS A 59 11.26 7.59 -10.16
N LYS A 60 10.04 7.86 -9.68
CA LYS A 60 8.75 7.40 -10.21
C LYS A 60 8.81 7.18 -11.73
N PRO A 61 8.57 5.95 -12.25
CA PRO A 61 8.06 5.83 -13.61
C PRO A 61 6.65 6.41 -13.62
N LYS A 62 6.30 7.13 -14.68
CA LYS A 62 4.96 7.68 -14.91
C LYS A 62 3.90 6.56 -14.79
N PRO A 63 2.70 6.86 -14.25
CA PRO A 63 1.61 5.90 -14.30
C PRO A 63 1.26 5.64 -15.77
N GLU A 64 1.48 4.42 -16.23
CA GLU A 64 1.18 3.93 -17.58
C GLU A 64 -0.18 3.20 -17.56
N PHE A 65 -1.18 3.88 -17.00
CA PHE A 65 -2.59 3.49 -17.06
C PHE A 65 -3.41 4.70 -17.50
N ASP A 66 -3.16 5.12 -18.74
CA ASP A 66 -4.10 5.85 -19.58
C ASP A 66 -4.28 4.98 -20.84
N ASP A 67 -5.30 4.13 -20.81
CA ASP A 67 -6.12 3.64 -21.94
C ASP A 67 -7.28 2.77 -21.43
#